data_AF-A0A966SVZ9-F1
#
_entry.id   AF-A0A966SVZ9-F1
#
_cell.length_a   1.000
_cell.length_b   1.000
_cell.length_c   1.000
_cell.angle_alpha   90.00
_cell.angle_beta   90.00
_cell.angle_gamma   90.00
#
_symmetry.space_group_name_H-M   'P 1'
#
loop_
_entity.id
_entity.type
_entity.pdbx_description
1 polymer ?
#
loop_
_entity_poly.entity_id
_entity_poly.type
_entity_poly.pdbx_seq_one_letter_code
_entity_poly.pdbx_strand_id
1 'polypeptide(L)'
;MRLKGCNPRSIANHRVDAERSADTVGDLIFCPFTIIIDTREQMPFSFLGIDVVKGKTRHPLLVKTTSMTLASGDYSILGHSDKISIERKSLEDLYSTLTHGRERFERELTRLQEMQFSSVIVEVSLETIIQRPPPNTRVVPKSIYSSIIAYQQRFPKTHWLLCDSRRLAEKTAFRILERYWIDNVEKPAKDICRQQRLQKRNGVSENHVNNGEQA
;
A
#
# COMPACT_ATOMS: atom_id res chain seq x y z
N MET A 1 -61.51 14.50 -22.83
CA MET A 1 -60.05 14.52 -23.06
C MET A 1 -59.36 14.26 -21.72
N ARG A 2 -58.35 13.39 -21.70
CA ARG A 2 -57.75 12.69 -20.55
C ARG A 2 -57.19 13.57 -19.41
N LEU A 3 -57.28 13.00 -18.20
CA LEU A 3 -56.69 13.31 -16.88
C LEU A 3 -55.22 13.79 -16.88
N LYS A 4 -54.85 14.67 -15.92
CA LYS A 4 -53.73 14.54 -14.93
C LYS A 4 -54.01 15.53 -13.79
N GLY A 5 -54.17 15.20 -12.51
CA GLY A 5 -53.49 14.17 -11.71
C GLY A 5 -52.35 14.82 -10.93
N CYS A 6 -52.66 15.50 -9.83
CA CYS A 6 -51.68 15.99 -8.86
C CYS A 6 -50.95 14.78 -8.25
N ASN A 7 -49.63 14.71 -8.37
CA ASN A 7 -48.82 13.61 -7.88
C ASN A 7 -48.09 14.01 -6.59
N PRO A 8 -48.51 13.53 -5.41
CA PRO A 8 -47.78 13.74 -4.16
C PRO A 8 -46.65 12.71 -4.03
N ARG A 9 -45.52 12.97 -4.72
CA ARG A 9 -44.28 12.21 -4.55
C ARG A 9 -43.04 13.11 -4.67
N SER A 10 -42.96 14.18 -3.87
CA SER A 10 -41.73 14.99 -3.78
C SER A 10 -41.09 15.04 -2.40
N ILE A 11 -41.51 14.20 -1.45
CA ILE A 11 -40.94 14.20 -0.09
C ILE A 11 -40.51 12.78 0.29
N ALA A 12 -39.46 12.28 -0.36
CA ALA A 12 -38.70 11.12 0.12
C ALA A 12 -37.42 11.01 -0.70
N ASN A 13 -36.43 11.87 -0.44
CA ASN A 13 -35.02 11.63 -0.82
C ASN A 13 -34.08 12.65 -0.14
N HIS A 14 -34.18 12.79 1.19
CA HIS A 14 -33.28 13.67 1.94
C HIS A 14 -32.69 13.04 3.21
N ARG A 15 -32.55 11.70 3.24
CA ARG A 15 -31.97 10.99 4.38
C ARG A 15 -31.03 9.83 4.02
N VAL A 16 -30.28 9.93 2.92
CA VAL A 16 -29.28 8.88 2.58
C VAL A 16 -27.85 9.39 2.35
N ASP A 17 -27.59 10.70 2.38
CA ASP A 17 -26.26 11.22 2.00
C ASP A 17 -25.37 11.69 3.18
N ALA A 18 -25.75 11.45 4.43
CA ALA A 18 -25.05 12.01 5.59
C ALA A 18 -23.81 11.21 6.09
N GLU A 19 -23.40 10.13 5.43
CA GLU A 19 -22.16 9.38 5.75
C GLU A 19 -21.01 9.63 4.76
N ARG A 20 -21.19 10.49 3.74
CA ARG A 20 -20.11 10.93 2.85
C ARG A 20 -19.50 12.23 3.39
N SER A 21 -18.23 12.19 3.82
CA SER A 21 -17.21 13.26 3.63
C SER A 21 -16.10 13.37 4.71
N ALA A 22 -15.68 12.28 5.38
CA ALA A 22 -14.44 12.33 6.17
C ALA A 22 -13.16 12.26 5.31
N ASP A 23 -13.26 11.68 4.11
CA ASP A 23 -12.08 11.32 3.29
C ASP A 23 -11.90 12.19 2.03
N THR A 24 -12.66 13.27 1.90
CA THR A 24 -12.64 14.15 0.71
C THR A 24 -12.82 15.62 1.07
N VAL A 25 -11.91 16.47 0.61
CA VAL A 25 -12.08 17.94 0.62
C VAL A 25 -12.03 18.40 -0.85
N GLY A 26 -13.18 18.75 -1.41
CA GLY A 26 -13.32 18.96 -2.86
C GLY A 26 -13.07 17.68 -3.66
N ASP A 27 -12.32 17.77 -4.76
CA ASP A 27 -11.92 16.62 -5.59
C ASP A 27 -10.71 15.83 -5.03
N LEU A 28 -10.11 16.30 -3.94
CA LEU A 28 -8.97 15.64 -3.29
C LEU A 28 -9.45 14.47 -2.44
N ILE A 29 -8.72 13.36 -2.54
CA ILE A 29 -8.96 12.15 -1.74
C ILE A 29 -7.80 11.96 -0.79
N PHE A 30 -8.09 11.65 0.47
CA PHE A 30 -7.04 11.31 1.44
C PHE A 30 -6.65 9.83 1.31
N CYS A 31 -5.35 9.56 1.37
CA CYS A 31 -4.85 8.20 1.53
C CYS A 31 -5.28 7.65 2.89
N PRO A 32 -5.86 6.43 2.97
CA PRO A 32 -6.41 5.90 4.22
C PRO A 32 -5.34 5.46 5.23
N PHE A 33 -4.06 5.54 4.86
CA PHE A 33 -2.93 5.21 5.73
C PHE A 33 -1.83 6.27 5.65
N THR A 34 -0.96 6.28 6.66
CA THR A 34 0.23 7.13 6.71
C THR A 34 1.46 6.29 6.40
N ILE A 35 2.29 6.76 5.48
CA ILE A 35 3.58 6.12 5.14
C ILE A 35 4.62 6.56 6.16
N ILE A 36 5.31 5.60 6.76
CA ILE A 36 6.53 5.85 7.53
C ILE A 36 7.71 5.89 6.55
N ILE A 37 8.57 6.88 6.72
CA ILE A 37 9.87 7.00 6.08
C ILE A 37 10.94 6.78 7.16
N ASP A 38 11.86 5.85 6.93
CA ASP A 38 12.95 5.60 7.86
C ASP A 38 13.81 6.87 8.06
N THR A 39 14.18 7.13 9.31
CA THR A 39 14.98 8.32 9.68
C THR A 39 16.36 8.37 9.03
N ARG A 40 16.89 7.25 8.53
CA ARG A 40 18.19 7.17 7.86
C ARG A 40 18.11 7.46 6.37
N GLU A 41 16.91 7.41 5.76
CA GLU A 41 16.70 7.65 4.34
C GLU A 41 16.94 9.13 4.00
N GLN A 42 18.04 9.42 3.30
CA GLN A 42 18.49 10.80 3.03
C GLN A 42 17.75 11.46 1.86
N MET A 43 17.31 10.65 0.90
CA MET A 43 16.61 11.12 -0.30
C MET A 43 15.28 10.41 -0.45
N PRO A 44 14.31 10.68 0.43
CA PRO A 44 13.06 9.95 0.43
C PRO A 44 12.23 10.22 -0.82
N PHE A 45 11.37 9.26 -1.16
CA PHE A 45 10.27 9.52 -2.09
C PHE A 45 9.31 10.56 -1.54
N SER A 46 8.75 11.36 -2.44
CA SER A 46 7.84 12.45 -2.10
C SER A 46 6.40 11.96 -1.88
N PHE A 47 6.04 10.86 -2.55
CA PHE A 47 4.69 10.34 -2.71
C PHE A 47 3.68 11.37 -3.25
N LEU A 48 4.17 12.38 -3.98
CA LEU A 48 3.35 13.40 -4.62
C LEU A 48 2.88 12.97 -6.03
N GLY A 49 1.81 13.61 -6.52
CA GLY A 49 1.25 13.36 -7.85
C GLY A 49 0.77 11.92 -8.06
N ILE A 50 0.34 11.26 -6.99
CA ILE A 50 -0.31 9.96 -7.04
C ILE A 50 -1.80 10.22 -7.20
N ASP A 51 -2.43 9.55 -8.17
CA ASP A 51 -3.87 9.67 -8.39
C ASP A 51 -4.56 8.33 -8.16
N VAL A 52 -5.84 8.42 -7.81
CA VAL A 52 -6.78 7.30 -7.85
C VAL A 52 -7.79 7.52 -8.96
N VAL A 53 -8.17 6.43 -9.62
CA VAL A 53 -9.18 6.47 -10.68
C VAL A 53 -10.52 6.06 -10.06
N LYS A 54 -11.52 6.95 -10.13
CA LYS A 54 -12.90 6.66 -9.76
C LYS A 54 -13.78 6.79 -11.00
N GLY A 55 -14.30 5.67 -11.50
CA GLY A 55 -15.01 5.64 -12.77
C GLY A 55 -14.09 6.02 -13.93
N LYS A 56 -14.36 7.15 -14.60
CA LYS A 56 -13.55 7.68 -15.71
C LYS A 56 -12.67 8.89 -15.32
N THR A 57 -12.70 9.31 -14.07
CA THR A 57 -12.04 10.53 -13.60
C THR A 57 -10.85 10.21 -12.70
N ARG A 58 -9.76 10.98 -12.84
CA ARG A 58 -8.59 10.92 -11.97
C ARG A 58 -8.74 11.95 -10.86
N HIS A 59 -8.49 11.53 -9.64
CA HIS A 59 -8.53 12.38 -8.46
C HIS A 59 -7.15 12.36 -7.78
N PRO A 60 -6.56 13.52 -7.46
CA PRO A 60 -5.31 13.56 -6.72
C PRO A 60 -5.48 12.92 -5.35
N LEU A 61 -4.53 12.06 -5.00
CA LEU A 61 -4.46 11.41 -3.69
C LEU A 61 -3.46 12.16 -2.81
N LEU A 62 -3.92 12.64 -1.66
CA LEU A 62 -3.06 13.22 -0.65
C LEU A 62 -2.52 12.11 0.25
N VAL A 63 -1.22 11.83 0.13
CA VAL A 63 -0.52 10.82 0.92
C VAL A 63 0.14 11.51 2.11
N LYS A 64 -0.23 11.11 3.33
CA LYS A 64 0.43 11.57 4.55
C LYS A 64 1.68 10.74 4.80
N THR A 65 2.77 11.41 5.15
CA THR A 65 4.04 10.78 5.54
C THR A 65 4.44 11.17 6.96
N THR A 66 5.25 10.33 7.61
CA THR A 66 5.89 10.63 8.90
C THR A 66 7.29 10.02 8.92
N SER A 67 8.24 10.63 9.64
CA SER A 67 9.59 10.08 9.81
C SER A 67 9.70 9.32 11.13
N MET A 68 10.11 8.05 11.09
CA MET A 68 10.32 7.20 12.27
C MET A 68 11.40 6.16 11.97
N THR A 69 12.12 5.68 12.99
CA THR A 69 13.09 4.59 12.81
C THR A 69 12.37 3.26 12.59
N LEU A 70 12.69 2.56 11.51
CA LEU A 70 12.22 1.22 11.19
C LEU A 70 13.27 0.17 11.59
N ALA A 71 12.79 -1.03 11.97
CA ALA A 71 13.67 -2.15 12.27
C ALA A 71 14.44 -2.64 11.02
N SER A 72 13.82 -2.51 9.84
CA SER A 72 14.35 -2.91 8.54
C SER A 72 13.59 -2.21 7.41
N GLY A 73 14.28 -1.86 6.32
CA GLY A 73 13.70 -1.14 5.19
C GLY A 73 13.55 0.37 5.39
N ASP A 74 13.17 1.05 4.31
CA ASP A 74 13.08 2.51 4.22
C ASP A 74 11.64 3.05 4.30
N TYR A 75 10.66 2.24 3.88
CA TYR A 75 9.25 2.66 3.87
C TYR A 75 8.33 1.60 4.45
N SER A 76 7.36 2.04 5.24
CA SER A 76 6.34 1.17 5.81
C SER A 76 5.02 1.92 6.07
N ILE A 77 4.07 1.29 6.74
CA ILE A 77 2.77 1.85 7.12
C ILE A 77 2.72 2.04 8.63
N LEU A 78 2.26 3.21 9.08
CA LEU A 78 2.02 3.48 10.50
C LEU A 78 1.04 2.48 11.11
N GLY A 79 1.44 1.83 12.20
CA GLY A 79 0.68 0.76 12.85
C GLY A 79 0.90 -0.65 12.28
N HIS A 80 1.67 -0.78 11.19
CA HIS A 80 1.98 -2.07 10.54
C HIS A 80 3.48 -2.19 10.21
N SER A 81 4.34 -1.45 10.91
CA SER A 81 5.78 -1.37 10.62
C SER A 81 6.57 -2.65 10.86
N ASP A 82 5.99 -3.59 11.59
CA ASP A 82 6.51 -4.94 11.81
C ASP A 82 5.95 -5.97 10.79
N LYS A 83 4.99 -5.58 9.94
CA LYS A 83 4.30 -6.50 9.02
C LYS A 83 4.62 -6.26 7.55
N ILE A 84 4.91 -5.03 7.17
CA ILE A 84 5.29 -4.68 5.81
C ILE A 84 6.48 -3.73 5.80
N SER A 85 7.44 -3.95 4.89
CA SER A 85 8.49 -2.96 4.66
C SER A 85 9.02 -2.99 3.23
N ILE A 86 9.49 -1.85 2.76
CA ILE A 86 10.11 -1.66 1.45
C ILE A 86 11.52 -1.11 1.66
N GLU A 87 12.51 -1.84 1.19
CA GLU A 87 13.90 -1.42 1.07
C GLU A 87 14.12 -0.79 -0.31
N ARG A 88 14.68 0.41 -0.37
CA ARG A 88 14.99 1.11 -1.61
C ARG A 88 16.49 1.06 -1.87
N LYS A 89 16.87 0.83 -3.14
CA LYS A 89 18.27 0.91 -3.58
C LYS A 89 18.40 1.75 -4.85
N SER A 90 19.28 2.74 -4.82
CA SER A 90 19.86 3.35 -6.02
C SER A 90 20.83 2.38 -6.70
N LEU A 91 21.35 2.75 -7.88
CA LEU A 91 22.37 1.97 -8.57
C LEU A 91 23.66 1.86 -7.74
N GLU A 92 24.12 2.99 -7.22
CA GLU A 92 25.33 3.11 -6.42
C GLU A 92 25.19 2.32 -5.11
N ASP A 93 24.04 2.46 -4.44
CA ASP A 93 23.76 1.73 -3.19
C ASP A 93 23.67 0.23 -3.44
N LEU A 94 23.05 -0.20 -4.54
CA LEU A 94 22.99 -1.61 -4.91
C LEU A 94 24.39 -2.20 -5.08
N TYR A 95 25.25 -1.53 -5.86
CA TYR A 95 26.62 -1.96 -6.08
C TYR A 95 27.40 -2.03 -4.77
N SER A 96 27.33 -0.99 -3.96
CA SER A 96 27.99 -0.93 -2.65
C SER A 96 27.51 -2.06 -1.73
N THR A 97 26.19 -2.27 -1.66
CA THR A 97 25.54 -3.29 -0.83
C THR A 97 25.95 -4.70 -1.24
N LEU A 98 25.95 -5.01 -2.54
CA LEU A 98 26.22 -6.36 -3.04
C LEU A 98 27.71 -6.70 -3.12
N THR A 99 28.59 -5.76 -2.78
CA THR A 99 30.05 -5.94 -2.81
C THR A 99 30.66 -5.86 -1.41
N HIS A 100 30.54 -4.71 -0.75
CA HIS A 100 31.13 -4.45 0.56
C HIS A 100 30.10 -4.65 1.69
N GLY A 101 28.83 -4.36 1.43
CA GLY A 101 27.75 -4.39 2.43
C GLY A 101 27.03 -5.72 2.60
N ARG A 102 27.55 -6.83 2.06
CA ARG A 102 26.78 -8.08 1.88
C ARG A 102 26.27 -8.66 3.19
N GLU A 103 27.14 -8.80 4.19
CA GLU A 103 26.76 -9.40 5.48
C GLU A 103 25.69 -8.57 6.19
N ARG A 104 25.83 -7.24 6.17
CA ARG A 104 24.82 -6.33 6.73
C ARG A 104 23.48 -6.50 6.01
N PHE A 105 23.50 -6.60 4.69
CA PHE A 105 22.29 -6.74 3.89
C PHE A 105 21.65 -8.12 4.03
N GLU A 106 22.42 -9.19 4.22
CA GLU A 106 21.87 -10.51 4.52
C GLU A 106 21.10 -10.50 5.85
N ARG A 107 21.65 -9.85 6.90
CA ARG A 107 20.92 -9.65 8.18
C ARG A 107 19.64 -8.86 8.01
N GLU A 108 19.65 -7.89 7.09
CA GLU A 108 18.47 -7.11 6.75
C GLU A 108 17.41 -7.94 6.03
N LEU A 109 17.81 -8.70 5.00
CA LEU A 109 16.94 -9.63 4.29
C LEU A 109 16.35 -10.68 5.24
N THR A 110 17.11 -11.19 6.21
CA THR A 110 16.59 -12.09 7.25
C THR A 110 15.40 -11.48 7.99
N ARG A 111 15.50 -10.21 8.42
CA ARG A 111 14.38 -9.53 9.10
C ARG A 111 13.20 -9.27 8.16
N LEU A 112 13.49 -8.86 6.93
CA LEU A 112 12.45 -8.62 5.92
C LEU A 112 11.65 -9.90 5.59
N GLN A 113 12.28 -11.09 5.64
CA GLN A 113 11.60 -12.36 5.40
C GLN A 113 10.58 -12.75 6.47
N GLU A 114 10.73 -12.21 7.68
CA GLU A 114 9.82 -12.47 8.81
C GLU A 114 8.52 -11.67 8.71
N MET A 115 8.52 -10.61 7.89
CA MET A 115 7.35 -9.77 7.64
C MET A 115 6.31 -10.50 6.78
N GLN A 116 5.06 -10.06 6.87
CA GLN A 116 3.98 -10.60 6.02
C GLN A 116 4.21 -10.27 4.55
N PHE A 117 4.78 -9.10 4.27
CA PHE A 117 5.23 -8.71 2.94
C PHE A 117 6.51 -7.87 3.04
N SER A 118 7.48 -8.12 2.19
CA SER A 118 8.62 -7.24 2.05
C SER A 118 9.10 -7.15 0.61
N SER A 119 9.68 -6.02 0.23
CA SER A 119 10.26 -5.86 -1.09
C SER A 119 11.52 -5.01 -1.09
N VAL A 120 12.50 -5.40 -1.90
CA VAL A 120 13.61 -4.57 -2.33
C VAL A 120 13.24 -3.94 -3.68
N ILE A 121 13.13 -2.62 -3.73
CA ILE A 121 12.92 -1.85 -4.95
C ILE A 121 14.24 -1.24 -5.37
N VAL A 122 14.72 -1.64 -6.54
CA VAL A 122 15.89 -1.03 -7.18
C VAL A 122 15.38 -0.03 -8.20
N GLU A 123 15.75 1.24 -8.06
CA GLU A 123 15.27 2.32 -8.95
C GLU A 123 16.03 2.42 -10.29
N VAL A 124 16.53 1.29 -10.79
CA VAL A 124 17.07 1.18 -12.15
C VAL A 124 16.60 -0.08 -12.87
N SER A 125 16.69 -0.08 -14.20
CA SER A 125 16.47 -1.26 -15.03
C SER A 125 17.60 -2.28 -14.90
N LEU A 126 17.30 -3.56 -15.12
CA LEU A 126 18.32 -4.61 -15.15
C LEU A 126 19.40 -4.35 -16.22
N GLU A 127 18.98 -3.84 -17.38
CA GLU A 127 19.90 -3.46 -18.45
C GLU A 127 20.90 -2.40 -17.97
N THR A 128 20.42 -1.38 -17.25
CA THR A 128 21.28 -0.32 -16.70
C THR A 128 22.29 -0.89 -15.70
N ILE A 129 21.88 -1.82 -14.83
CA ILE A 129 22.79 -2.51 -13.90
C ILE A 129 23.94 -3.17 -14.68
N ILE A 130 23.64 -3.86 -15.77
CA ILE A 130 24.66 -4.64 -16.49
C ILE A 130 25.52 -3.75 -17.39
N GLN A 131 24.91 -2.81 -18.11
CA GLN A 131 25.54 -2.06 -19.19
C GLN A 131 26.12 -0.71 -18.75
N ARG A 132 25.63 -0.14 -17.64
CA ARG A 132 26.00 1.20 -17.17
C ARG A 132 26.31 1.17 -15.67
N PRO A 133 27.38 0.46 -15.26
CA PRO A 133 27.76 0.39 -13.86
C PRO A 133 28.21 1.77 -13.33
N PRO A 134 28.18 2.00 -12.00
CA PRO A 134 28.68 3.23 -11.40
C PRO A 134 30.10 3.59 -11.86
N PRO A 135 30.43 4.88 -12.02
CA PRO A 135 31.76 5.29 -12.42
C PRO A 135 32.81 4.80 -11.42
N ASN A 136 33.99 4.43 -11.93
CA ASN A 136 35.14 3.94 -11.15
C ASN A 136 34.93 2.61 -10.41
N THR A 137 33.85 1.87 -10.66
CA THR A 137 33.70 0.53 -10.09
C THR A 137 34.62 -0.47 -10.78
N ARG A 138 35.29 -1.31 -9.97
CA ARG A 138 36.08 -2.46 -10.46
C ARG A 138 35.28 -3.76 -10.45
N VAL A 139 34.00 -3.68 -10.06
CA VAL A 139 33.12 -4.84 -9.90
C VAL A 139 32.60 -5.26 -11.26
N VAL A 140 32.72 -6.55 -11.57
CA VAL A 140 32.17 -7.13 -12.79
C VAL A 140 30.63 -7.07 -12.71
N PRO A 141 29.91 -6.36 -13.61
CA PRO A 141 28.46 -6.18 -13.52
C PRO A 141 27.67 -7.49 -13.47
N LYS A 142 28.16 -8.53 -14.18
CA LYS A 142 27.60 -9.89 -14.13
C LYS A 142 27.52 -10.44 -12.70
N SER A 143 28.47 -10.13 -11.82
CA SER A 143 28.47 -10.59 -10.42
C SER A 143 27.34 -9.97 -9.59
N ILE A 144 26.94 -8.73 -9.91
CA ILE A 144 25.80 -8.05 -9.29
C ILE A 144 24.51 -8.76 -9.70
N TYR A 145 24.31 -9.00 -10.99
CA TYR A 145 23.16 -9.75 -11.49
C TYR A 145 23.06 -11.16 -10.87
N SER A 146 24.17 -11.90 -10.81
CA SER A 146 24.21 -13.20 -10.15
C SER A 146 23.87 -13.13 -8.65
N SER A 147 24.25 -12.04 -7.98
CA SER A 147 23.91 -11.83 -6.56
C SER A 147 22.43 -11.56 -6.36
N ILE A 148 21.80 -10.76 -7.25
CA ILE A 148 20.35 -10.53 -7.22
C ILE A 148 19.61 -11.87 -7.33
N ILE A 149 19.96 -12.69 -8.33
CA ILE A 149 19.35 -14.02 -8.52
C ILE A 149 19.55 -14.89 -7.28
N ALA A 150 20.76 -14.93 -6.73
CA ALA A 150 21.06 -15.73 -5.55
C ALA A 150 20.22 -15.30 -4.33
N TYR A 151 20.05 -13.99 -4.11
CA TYR A 151 19.25 -13.49 -2.99
C TYR A 151 17.75 -13.67 -3.20
N GLN A 152 17.24 -13.57 -4.43
CA GLN A 152 15.85 -13.93 -4.73
C GLN A 152 15.55 -15.40 -4.37
N GLN A 153 16.51 -16.31 -4.57
CA GLN A 153 16.35 -17.73 -4.23
C GLN A 153 16.54 -18.02 -2.74
N ARG A 154 17.54 -17.40 -2.10
CA ARG A 154 17.84 -17.59 -0.68
C ARG A 154 16.82 -16.93 0.23
N PHE A 155 16.23 -15.81 -0.23
CA PHE A 155 15.25 -15.03 0.50
C PHE A 155 13.94 -14.90 -0.29
N PRO A 156 13.22 -16.01 -0.54
CA PRO A 156 12.09 -16.05 -1.49
C PRO A 156 10.84 -15.24 -1.08
N LYS A 157 10.67 -14.92 0.21
CA LYS A 157 9.57 -14.09 0.71
C LYS A 157 9.79 -12.59 0.49
N THR A 158 11.01 -12.16 0.21
CA THR A 158 11.32 -10.75 -0.04
C THR A 158 11.39 -10.51 -1.53
N HIS A 159 10.42 -9.77 -2.04
CA HIS A 159 10.27 -9.55 -3.48
C HIS A 159 11.27 -8.53 -4.01
N TRP A 160 11.88 -8.81 -5.15
CA TRP A 160 12.79 -7.86 -5.81
C TRP A 160 12.14 -7.26 -7.03
N LEU A 161 12.07 -5.93 -7.09
CA LEU A 161 11.45 -5.18 -8.18
C LEU A 161 12.45 -4.15 -8.73
N LEU A 162 12.78 -4.30 -10.00
CA LEU A 162 13.67 -3.39 -10.72
C LEU A 162 12.79 -2.41 -11.51
N CYS A 163 12.98 -1.12 -11.28
CA CYS A 163 12.16 -0.06 -11.84
C CYS A 163 13.02 0.87 -12.67
N ASP A 164 12.63 1.15 -13.91
CA ASP A 164 13.47 1.93 -14.86
C ASP A 164 13.72 3.39 -14.47
N SER A 165 13.02 3.89 -13.44
CA SER A 165 13.22 5.24 -12.92
C SER A 165 12.83 5.36 -11.46
N ARG A 166 13.39 6.38 -10.79
CA ARG A 166 12.98 6.83 -9.45
C ARG A 166 11.47 7.03 -9.33
N ARG A 167 10.84 7.65 -10.33
CA ARG A 167 9.40 7.92 -10.32
C ARG A 167 8.57 6.63 -10.41
N LEU A 168 9.00 5.66 -11.20
CA LEU A 168 8.34 4.37 -11.27
C LEU A 168 8.54 3.60 -9.95
N ALA A 169 9.74 3.62 -9.38
CA ALA A 169 10.04 3.03 -8.08
C ALA A 169 9.15 3.59 -6.96
N GLU A 170 8.96 4.91 -6.90
CA GLU A 170 8.06 5.58 -5.97
C GLU A 170 6.59 5.13 -6.14
N LYS A 171 6.09 5.09 -7.38
CA LYS A 171 4.73 4.60 -7.65
C LYS A 171 4.57 3.14 -7.26
N THR A 172 5.57 2.31 -7.57
CA THR A 172 5.56 0.89 -7.22
C THR A 172 5.57 0.71 -5.71
N ALA A 173 6.40 1.46 -4.98
CA ALA A 173 6.44 1.46 -3.53
C ALA A 173 5.05 1.80 -2.95
N PHE A 174 4.44 2.88 -3.43
CA PHE A 174 3.09 3.25 -3.01
C PHE A 174 2.06 2.15 -3.28
N ARG A 175 2.04 1.57 -4.48
CA ARG A 175 1.05 0.55 -4.86
C ARG A 175 1.20 -0.74 -4.07
N ILE A 176 2.41 -1.09 -3.65
CA ILE A 176 2.67 -2.21 -2.74
C ILE A 176 2.03 -1.93 -1.37
N LEU A 177 2.32 -0.77 -0.78
CA LEU A 177 1.76 -0.38 0.52
C LEU A 177 0.23 -0.30 0.47
N GLU A 178 -0.31 0.32 -0.58
CA GLU A 178 -1.76 0.41 -0.83
C GLU A 178 -2.39 -0.98 -0.96
N ARG A 179 -1.74 -1.91 -1.66
CA ARG A 179 -2.28 -3.26 -1.83
C ARG A 179 -2.30 -4.02 -0.52
N TYR A 180 -1.22 -3.96 0.24
CA TYR A 180 -1.17 -4.55 1.57
C TYR A 180 -2.26 -3.98 2.48
N TRP A 181 -2.45 -2.66 2.52
CA TRP A 181 -3.50 -2.01 3.31
C TRP A 181 -4.90 -2.50 2.94
N ILE A 182 -5.21 -2.55 1.64
CA ILE A 182 -6.53 -2.98 1.19
C ILE A 182 -6.81 -4.43 1.59
N ASP A 183 -5.83 -5.32 1.42
CA ASP A 183 -6.01 -6.74 1.68
C ASP A 183 -6.01 -7.10 3.17
N ASN A 184 -5.20 -6.41 3.99
CA ASN A 184 -4.99 -6.76 5.38
C ASN A 184 -5.70 -5.85 6.39
N VAL A 185 -6.22 -4.70 5.96
CA VAL A 185 -6.90 -3.73 6.84
C VAL A 185 -8.33 -3.47 6.35
N GLU A 186 -8.48 -3.00 5.10
CA GLU A 186 -9.82 -2.58 4.63
C GLU A 186 -10.79 -3.75 4.45
N LYS A 187 -10.37 -4.82 3.76
CA LYS A 187 -11.24 -5.98 3.51
C LYS A 187 -11.67 -6.66 4.82
N PRO A 188 -10.77 -6.99 5.76
CA PRO A 188 -11.18 -7.55 7.05
C PRO A 188 -12.17 -6.65 7.82
N ALA A 189 -11.95 -5.34 7.85
CA ALA A 189 -12.85 -4.41 8.51
C ALA A 189 -14.26 -4.40 7.87
N LYS A 190 -14.33 -4.43 6.54
CA LYS A 190 -15.60 -4.50 5.79
C LYS A 190 -16.34 -5.80 6.03
N ASP A 191 -15.63 -6.92 6.11
CA ASP A 191 -16.22 -8.24 6.37
C ASP A 191 -16.83 -8.32 7.77
N ILE A 192 -16.12 -7.83 8.79
CA ILE A 192 -16.61 -7.74 10.17
C ILE A 192 -17.90 -6.89 10.22
N CYS A 193 -17.88 -5.70 9.61
CA CYS A 193 -19.04 -4.81 9.58
C CYS A 193 -20.25 -5.47 8.87
N ARG A 194 -20.01 -6.19 7.77
CA ARG A 194 -21.05 -6.94 7.04
C ARG A 194 -21.65 -8.04 7.91
N GLN A 195 -20.84 -8.82 8.62
CA GLN A 195 -21.30 -9.90 9.50
C GLN A 195 -22.15 -9.36 10.66
N GLN A 196 -21.72 -8.28 11.30
CA GLN A 196 -22.47 -7.62 12.37
C GLN A 196 -23.85 -7.12 11.90
N ARG A 197 -23.92 -6.56 10.69
CA ARG A 197 -25.20 -6.12 10.08
C ARG A 197 -26.14 -7.30 9.81
N LEU A 198 -25.61 -8.43 9.33
CA LEU A 198 -26.40 -9.65 9.10
C LEU A 198 -26.95 -10.24 10.41
N GLN A 199 -26.13 -10.30 11.46
CA GLN A 199 -26.56 -10.77 12.78
C GLN A 199 -27.65 -9.89 13.38
N LYS A 200 -27.52 -8.55 13.31
CA LYS A 200 -28.57 -7.62 13.75
C LYS A 200 -29.88 -7.80 12.98
N ARG A 201 -29.81 -8.03 11.67
CA ARG A 201 -31.01 -8.24 10.83
C ARG A 201 -31.74 -9.54 11.19
N ASN A 202 -31.00 -10.61 11.49
CA ASN A 202 -31.57 -11.91 11.86
C ASN A 202 -32.07 -11.95 13.32
N GLY A 203 -31.44 -11.21 14.23
CA GLY A 203 -31.89 -11.09 15.63
C GLY A 203 -33.13 -10.21 15.82
N VAL A 204 -33.47 -9.34 14.87
CA VAL A 204 -34.72 -8.55 14.89
C VAL A 204 -35.93 -9.40 14.48
N SER A 205 -35.75 -10.46 13.68
CA SER A 205 -36.83 -11.37 13.28
C SER A 205 -37.31 -12.32 14.39
N GLU A 206 -36.49 -12.62 15.40
CA GLU A 206 -36.87 -13.52 16.49
C GLU A 206 -37.67 -12.83 17.61
N ASN A 207 -37.61 -11.51 17.72
CA ASN A 207 -38.29 -10.74 18.77
C ASN A 207 -39.73 -10.28 18.42
N HIS A 208 -40.29 -10.71 17.28
CA HIS A 208 -41.67 -10.38 16.87
C HIS A 208 -42.65 -11.56 16.89
N VAL A 209 -42.26 -12.74 17.40
CA VAL A 209 -43.12 -13.94 17.41
C VAL A 209 -43.75 -14.24 18.79
N ASN A 210 -43.31 -13.61 19.88
CA ASN A 210 -43.81 -13.91 21.24
C ASN A 210 -44.57 -12.75 21.91
N ASN A 211 -45.68 -12.29 21.33
CA ASN A 211 -46.65 -11.42 22.02
C ASN A 211 -48.09 -11.71 21.57
N GLY A 212 -48.49 -12.98 21.59
CA GLY A 212 -49.80 -13.39 21.12
C GLY A 212 -50.29 -14.73 21.67
N GLU A 213 -50.03 -15.03 22.94
CA GLU A 213 -50.77 -16.08 23.64
C GLU A 213 -50.60 -15.92 25.15
N GLN A 214 -51.58 -15.29 25.80
CA GLN A 214 -52.00 -15.60 27.17
C GLN A 214 -53.34 -14.91 27.45
N ALA A 215 -54.36 -15.79 27.50
CA ALA A 215 -55.63 -15.79 28.23
C ALA A 215 -56.23 -14.47 28.74
#